data_AF-A0A5S9NGJ0-F1
#
_entry.id   AF-A0A5S9NGJ0-F1
#
_cell.length_a   1.000
_cell.length_b   1.000
_cell.length_c   1.000
_cell.angle_alpha   90.00
_cell.angle_beta   90.00
_cell.angle_gamma   90.00
#
_symmetry.space_group_name_H-M   'P 1'
#
loop_
_entity.id
_entity.type
_entity.pdbx_description
1 polymer ?
#
loop_
_entity_poly.entity_id
_entity_poly.type
_entity_poly.pdbx_seq_one_letter_code
_entity_poly.pdbx_strand_id
1 'polypeptide(L)' 'MKKCLIIALSAAAIVVGLLTLSFLPPADATTSAEEPAGYKTCFMERRATFTDGAPRMIRERRCVFAE' A
#
# COMPACT_ATOMS: atom_id res chain seq x y z
N MET A 1 3.44 24.84 41.68
CA MET A 1 3.04 23.42 41.84
C MET A 1 2.17 22.91 40.69
N LYS A 2 1.03 23.54 40.34
CA LYS A 2 0.13 23.05 39.26
C LYS A 2 0.78 22.99 37.86
N LYS A 3 1.61 23.96 37.50
CA LYS A 3 2.27 24.03 36.17
C LYS A 3 3.23 22.86 35.93
N CYS A 4 4.01 22.48 36.94
CA CYS A 4 4.92 21.32 36.85
C CYS A 4 4.15 20.01 36.68
N LEU A 5 3.00 19.90 37.34
CA LEU A 5 2.14 18.71 37.29
C LEU A 5 1.52 18.54 35.89
N ILE A 6 1.12 19.64 35.24
CA ILE A 6 0.60 19.63 33.86
C ILE A 6 1.68 19.21 32.87
N ILE A 7 2.91 19.74 33.02
CA ILE A 7 4.04 19.40 32.14
C ILE A 7 4.42 17.92 32.26
N ALA A 8 4.43 17.38 33.48
CA ALA A 8 4.70 15.96 33.69
C ALA A 8 3.60 15.07 33.06
N LEU A 9 2.34 15.48 33.19
CA LEU A 9 1.22 14.73 32.62
C LEU A 9 1.23 14.73 31.09
N SER A 10 1.53 15.87 30.46
CA SER A 10 1.59 15.97 29.00
C SER A 10 2.77 15.20 28.43
N ALA A 11 3.93 15.26 29.09
CA ALA A 11 5.09 14.47 28.69
C ALA A 11 4.80 12.96 28.77
N ALA A 12 4.15 12.50 29.84
CA ALA A 12 3.76 11.11 29.98
C ALA A 12 2.78 10.67 28.88
N ALA A 13 1.78 11.50 28.55
CA ALA A 13 0.81 11.21 27.49
C ALA A 13 1.47 11.10 26.10
N ILE A 14 2.44 11.96 25.78
CA ILE A 14 3.19 11.91 24.52
C ILE A 14 3.99 10.62 24.42
N VAL A 15 4.71 10.24 25.49
CA VAL A 15 5.54 9.04 25.51
C VAL A 15 4.69 7.78 25.36
N VAL A 16 3.54 7.72 26.05
CA VAL A 16 2.60 6.60 25.90
C VAL A 16 2.04 6.54 24.48
N GLY A 17 1.64 7.68 23.90
CA GLY A 17 1.17 7.75 22.52
C GLY A 17 2.21 7.27 21.51
N LEU A 18 3.48 7.69 21.68
CA LEU A 18 4.60 7.24 20.85
C LEU A 18 4.88 5.74 20.98
N LEU A 19 4.79 5.18 22.19
CA LEU A 19 4.96 3.75 22.40
C LEU A 19 3.81 2.95 21.77
N THR A 20 2.57 3.45 21.84
CA THR A 20 1.43 2.77 21.21
C THR A 20 1.50 2.77 19.67
N LEU A 21 2.20 3.72 19.05
CA LEU A 21 2.46 3.74 17.60
C LEU A 21 3.27 2.51 17.13
N SER A 22 4.14 1.95 17.97
CA SER A 22 4.88 0.72 17.63
C SER A 22 4.01 -0.55 17.70
N PHE A 23 2.87 -0.49 18.40
CA PHE A 23 1.92 -1.60 18.51
C PHE A 23 0.70 -1.43 17.62
N LEU A 24 0.57 -0.28 16.94
CA LEU A 24 -0.44 -0.09 15.92
C LEU A 24 -0.05 -0.96 14.72
N PRO A 25 -0.92 -1.90 14.29
CA PRO A 25 -0.69 -2.60 13.04
C PRO A 25 -0.54 -1.56 11.93
N PRO A 26 0.32 -1.79 10.92
CA PRO A 26 0.35 -0.93 9.76
C PRO A 26 -1.09 -0.78 9.27
N ALA A 27 -1.51 0.46 9.00
CA ALA A 27 -2.78 0.72 8.36
C ALA A 27 -2.65 0.20 6.92
N ASP A 28 -2.81 -1.12 6.77
CA ASP A 28 -2.86 -1.79 5.49
C ASP A 28 -4.14 -1.33 4.81
N ALA A 29 -3.97 -0.40 3.86
CA ALA A 29 -4.97 0.03 2.90
C ALA A 29 -5.40 -1.12 1.94
N THR A 30 -5.11 -2.36 2.30
CA THR A 30 -5.30 -3.60 1.53
C THR A 30 -5.96 -4.68 2.39
N THR A 31 -6.75 -4.30 3.39
CA THR A 31 -7.63 -5.28 4.07
C THR A 31 -8.81 -5.60 3.15
N SER A 32 -8.59 -6.49 2.21
CA SER A 32 -9.63 -7.31 1.60
C SER A 32 -9.09 -8.73 1.51
N ALA A 33 -9.82 -9.61 2.19
CA ALA A 33 -9.54 -11.01 2.42
C ALA A 33 -9.28 -11.78 1.12
N GLU A 34 -8.43 -12.81 1.22
CA GLU A 34 -8.29 -13.91 0.27
C GLU A 34 -8.03 -13.47 -1.19
N GLU A 35 -6.76 -13.45 -1.60
CA GLU A 35 -6.45 -13.46 -3.04
C GLU A 35 -7.10 -14.73 -3.64
N PRO A 36 -8.10 -14.60 -4.54
CA PRO A 36 -8.67 -15.77 -5.19
C PRO A 36 -7.55 -16.43 -6.01
N ALA A 37 -7.43 -17.75 -5.96
CA ALA A 37 -6.54 -18.49 -6.84
C ALA A 37 -6.87 -18.12 -8.30
N GLY A 38 -6.09 -17.21 -8.89
CA GLY A 38 -6.48 -16.46 -10.08
C GLY A 38 -5.63 -15.20 -10.34
N TYR A 39 -6.02 -14.41 -11.34
CA TYR A 39 -5.28 -13.23 -11.81
C TYR A 39 -4.98 -12.24 -10.66
N LYS A 40 -3.69 -12.06 -10.32
CA LYS A 40 -3.16 -11.14 -9.30
C LYS A 40 -3.45 -9.67 -9.61
N THR A 41 -3.32 -9.31 -10.89
CA THR A 41 -3.58 -7.94 -11.36
C THR A 41 -3.78 -7.91 -12.86
N CYS A 42 -4.65 -7.02 -13.34
CA CYS A 42 -4.78 -6.70 -14.75
C CYS A 42 -4.39 -5.24 -14.99
N PHE A 43 -3.51 -5.00 -15.97
CA PHE A 43 -3.12 -3.65 -16.37
C PHE A 43 -3.11 -3.50 -17.89
N MET A 44 -3.17 -2.25 -18.35
CA MET A 44 -3.07 -1.92 -19.78
C MET A 44 -1.59 -1.82 -20.16
N GLU A 45 -1.08 -2.81 -20.88
CA GLU A 45 0.29 -2.81 -21.40
C GLU A 45 0.32 -2.09 -22.76
N ARG A 46 1.26 -1.15 -22.95
CA ARG A 46 1.54 -0.55 -24.25
C ARG A 46 2.79 -1.21 -24.82
N ARG A 47 2.65 -1.95 -25.91
CA ARG A 47 3.75 -2.69 -26.54
C ARG A 47 3.92 -2.30 -27.99
N ALA A 48 5.17 -2.11 -28.41
CA ALA A 48 5.53 -2.02 -29.82
C ALA A 48 5.52 -3.45 -30.41
N THR A 49 4.62 -3.70 -31.35
CA THR A 49 4.51 -4.96 -32.06
C THR A 49 4.86 -4.72 -33.52
N PHE A 50 5.77 -5.53 -34.06
CA PHE A 50 6.19 -5.43 -35.45
C PHE A 50 5.40 -6.45 -36.26
N THR A 51 4.18 -6.06 -36.67
CA THR A 51 3.38 -6.83 -37.64
C THR A 51 3.67 -6.28 -39.04
N ASP A 52 4.04 -7.16 -39.97
CA ASP A 52 4.25 -6.83 -41.38
C ASP A 52 5.32 -5.76 -41.66
N GLY A 53 6.41 -5.78 -40.89
CA GLY A 53 7.59 -4.92 -41.14
C GLY A 53 7.46 -3.47 -40.66
N ALA A 54 6.33 -3.06 -40.07
CA ALA A 54 6.15 -1.73 -39.48
C ALA A 54 5.88 -1.82 -37.96
N PRO A 55 6.54 -1.00 -37.11
CA PRO A 55 6.24 -0.94 -35.70
C PRO A 55 4.86 -0.33 -35.47
N ARG A 56 3.98 -1.06 -34.78
CA ARG A 56 2.70 -0.56 -34.29
C ARG A 56 2.67 -0.56 -32.78
N MET A 57 2.25 0.56 -32.20
CA MET A 57 1.98 0.64 -30.77
C MET A 57 0.59 0.08 -30.49
N ILE A 58 0.53 -1.05 -29.79
CA ILE A 58 -0.71 -1.70 -29.40
C ILE A 58 -0.90 -1.52 -27.90
N ARG A 59 -2.14 -1.24 -27.49
CA ARG A 59 -2.53 -1.14 -26.08
C ARG A 59 -3.45 -2.32 -25.76
N GLU A 60 -2.95 -3.30 -25.02
CA GLU A 60 -3.66 -4.54 -24.71
C GLU A 60 -3.82 -4.72 -23.20
N ARG A 61 -4.90 -5.37 -22.78
CA ARG A 61 -5.13 -5.69 -21.37
C ARG A 61 -4.40 -6.98 -21.04
N ARG A 62 -3.39 -6.91 -20.18
CA ARG A 62 -2.66 -8.07 -19.69
C ARG A 62 -3.03 -8.34 -18.24
N CYS A 63 -3.31 -9.60 -17.92
CA CYS A 63 -3.54 -10.06 -16.56
C CYS A 63 -2.43 -11.02 -16.15
N VAL A 64 -1.81 -10.78 -15.00
CA VAL A 64 -0.73 -11.59 -14.44
C VAL A 64 -1.33 -12.50 -13.38
N PHE A 65 -1.04 -13.80 -13.45
CA PHE A 65 -1.44 -14.77 -12.43
C PHE A 65 -0.48 -14.70 -11.23
N ALA A 66 -1.00 -14.87 -10.02
CA ALA A 66 -0.15 -15.14 -8.86
C ALA A 66 0.36 -16.58 -8.99
N GLU A 67 1.68 -16.77 -9.02
CA GLU A 67 2.32 -18.09 -8.93
C GLU A 67 2.19 -18.69 -7.54
#